data_AF-A0A947Y995-F1
#
_entry.id   AF-A0A947Y995-F1
#
_cell.length_a   1.000
_cell.length_b   1.000
_cell.length_c   1.000
_cell.angle_alpha   90.00
_cell.angle_beta   90.00
_cell.angle_gamma   90.00
#
_symmetry.space_group_name_H-M   'P 1'
#
loop_
_entity.id
_entity.type
_entity.pdbx_description
1 polymer ?
#
loop_
_entity_poly.entity_id
_entity_poly.type
_entity_poly.pdbx_seq_one_letter_code
_entity_poly.pdbx_strand_id
1 'polypeptide(L)' 'MTEFKRKKNENFETFLRRFNKKLIQSKKLNTIKERQYLIPKKNKSAQKQRALKGIKLNSKNTYLKKIGKLKDNEKFTK' A
#
# COMPACT_ATOMS: atom_id res chain seq x y z
N MET A 1 0.11 6.77 -19.33
CA MET A 1 -0.71 5.59 -19.00
C MET A 1 0.23 4.39 -18.91
N THR A 2 -0.04 3.36 -18.11
CA THR A 2 0.74 2.12 -18.22
C THR A 2 0.28 1.38 -19.47
N GLU A 3 0.93 1.66 -20.59
CA GLU A 3 0.73 0.88 -21.80
C GLU A 3 1.18 -0.55 -21.52
N PHE A 4 0.25 -1.50 -21.66
CA PHE A 4 0.51 -2.91 -21.37
C PHE A 4 0.06 -3.74 -22.57
N LYS A 5 1.02 -4.16 -23.38
CA LYS A 5 0.79 -5.01 -24.54
C LYS A 5 0.99 -6.48 -24.17
N ARG A 6 0.20 -7.35 -24.79
CA ARG A 6 0.39 -8.81 -24.70
C ARG A 6 1.69 -9.19 -25.41
N LYS A 7 2.49 -10.07 -24.81
CA LYS A 7 3.68 -10.61 -25.49
C LYS A 7 3.25 -11.69 -26.49
N LYS A 8 3.95 -11.80 -27.62
CA LYS A 8 3.72 -12.90 -28.58
C LYS A 8 3.94 -14.23 -27.85
N ASN A 9 3.01 -15.17 -28.02
CA ASN A 9 2.99 -16.51 -27.38
C ASN A 9 2.75 -16.52 -25.85
N GLU A 10 2.23 -15.44 -25.25
CA GLU A 10 1.81 -15.43 -23.84
C GLU A 10 0.36 -15.91 -23.68
N ASN A 11 0.09 -16.81 -22.72
CA ASN A 11 -1.28 -17.17 -22.31
C ASN A 11 -2.01 -15.95 -21.66
N PHE A 12 -3.31 -15.79 -21.93
CA PHE A 12 -4.11 -14.66 -21.46
C PHE A 12 -4.07 -14.50 -19.93
N GLU A 13 -4.16 -15.59 -19.17
CA GLU A 13 -4.10 -15.52 -17.71
C GLU A 13 -2.78 -14.99 -17.17
N THR A 14 -1.67 -15.36 -17.82
CA THR A 14 -0.34 -14.87 -17.45
C THR A 14 -0.21 -13.37 -17.74
N PHE A 15 -0.78 -12.91 -18.85
CA PHE A 15 -0.89 -11.50 -19.16
C PHE A 15 -1.72 -10.75 -18.10
N LEU A 16 -2.91 -11.26 -17.76
CA LEU A 16 -3.82 -10.66 -16.78
C LEU A 16 -3.17 -10.55 -15.39
N ARG A 17 -2.48 -11.61 -14.94
CA ARG A 17 -1.71 -11.60 -13.68
C ARG A 17 -0.66 -10.49 -13.68
N ARG A 18 0.08 -10.35 -14.78
CA ARG A 18 1.15 -9.35 -14.92
C ARG A 18 0.57 -7.94 -14.95
N PHE A 19 -0.57 -7.75 -15.63
CA PHE A 19 -1.32 -6.51 -15.66
C PHE A 19 -1.80 -6.10 -14.26
N ASN A 20 -2.46 -7.01 -13.53
CA ASN A 20 -2.93 -6.76 -12.17
C ASN A 20 -1.77 -6.40 -11.22
N LYS A 21 -0.65 -7.14 -11.29
CA LYS A 21 0.55 -6.83 -10.50
C LYS A 21 1.08 -5.43 -10.82
N LYS A 22 1.14 -5.04 -12.10
CA LYS A 22 1.60 -3.71 -12.51
C LYS A 22 0.65 -2.60 -12.07
N LEU A 23 -0.67 -2.83 -12.14
CA LEU A 23 -1.67 -1.89 -11.64
C LEU A 23 -1.50 -1.64 -10.13
N ILE A 24 -1.32 -2.68 -9.33
CA ILE A 24 -1.08 -2.57 -7.89
C ILE A 24 0.21 -1.80 -7.61
N GLN A 25 1.31 -2.16 -8.30
CA GLN A 25 2.60 -1.47 -8.16
C GLN A 25 2.54 0.00 -8.55
N SER A 26 1.78 0.34 -9.58
CA SER A 26 1.62 1.72 -10.04
C SER A 26 0.90 2.63 -9.04
N LYS A 27 0.19 2.04 -8.06
CA LYS A 27 -0.70 2.73 -7.10
C LYS A 27 -1.77 3.62 -7.73
N LYS A 28 -1.91 3.63 -9.06
CA LYS A 28 -2.77 4.55 -9.80
C LYS A 28 -4.25 4.40 -9.40
N LEU A 29 -4.70 3.16 -9.20
CA LEU A 29 -6.05 2.88 -8.70
C LEU A 29 -6.29 3.54 -7.33
N ASN A 30 -5.33 3.41 -6.42
CA ASN A 30 -5.44 3.98 -5.07
C ASN A 30 -5.43 5.51 -5.14
N THR A 31 -4.57 6.10 -5.96
CA THR A 31 -4.52 7.55 -6.16
C THR A 31 -5.83 8.09 -6.73
N ILE A 32 -6.46 7.37 -7.68
CA ILE A 32 -7.77 7.76 -8.23
C ILE A 32 -8.85 7.70 -7.14
N LYS A 33 -8.90 6.61 -6.36
CA LYS A 33 -9.84 6.47 -5.24
C LYS A 33 -9.64 7.55 -4.17
N GLU A 34 -8.39 7.88 -3.84
CA GLU A 34 -8.05 8.95 -2.89
C GLU A 34 -8.47 10.34 -3.40
N ARG A 35 -8.37 10.57 -4.71
CA ARG A 35 -8.73 11.85 -5.36
C ARG A 35 -10.21 11.93 -5.76
N GLN A 36 -10.99 10.88 -5.56
CA GLN A 36 -12.41 10.85 -5.90
C GLN A 36 -13.19 11.94 -5.15
N TYR A 37 -12.72 12.31 -3.96
CA TYR A 37 -13.34 13.31 -3.10
C TYR A 37 -12.35 14.44 -2.77
N LEU A 38 -12.87 15.65 -2.54
CA LEU A 38 -12.08 16.76 -2.03
C LEU A 38 -11.72 16.49 -0.57
N ILE A 39 -10.42 16.26 -0.31
CA ILE A 39 -9.91 16.06 1.06
C ILE A 39 -9.21 17.35 1.50
N PRO A 40 -9.67 18.02 2.58
CA PRO A 40 -9.02 19.22 3.09
C PRO A 40 -7.63 18.91 3.65
N LYS A 41 -6.73 19.90 3.59
CA LYS A 41 -5.38 19.76 4.14
C LYS A 41 -5.46 19.54 5.66
N LYS A 42 -4.67 18.59 6.17
CA LYS A 42 -4.59 18.34 7.62
C LYS A 42 -3.99 19.54 8.34
N ASN A 43 -4.59 19.92 9.47
CA ASN A 43 -4.00 20.92 10.36
C ASN A 43 -2.74 20.38 11.07
N LYS A 44 -1.94 21.27 11.67
CA LYS A 44 -0.67 20.90 12.33
C LYS A 44 -0.85 19.86 13.43
N SER A 45 -1.92 19.98 14.21
CA SER A 45 -2.25 19.03 15.28
C SER A 45 -2.54 17.63 14.74
N ALA A 46 -3.40 17.51 13.73
CA ALA A 46 -3.73 16.24 13.07
C ALA A 46 -2.51 15.61 12.39
N GLN A 47 -1.61 16.43 11.83
CA GLN A 47 -0.35 15.95 11.27
C GLN A 47 0.56 15.36 12.36
N LYS A 48 0.71 16.06 13.51
CA LYS A 48 1.47 15.58 14.68
C LYS A 48 0.88 14.28 15.22
N GLN A 49 -0.44 14.20 15.40
CA GLN A 49 -1.10 13.00 15.90
C GLN A 49 -0.91 11.80 14.95
N ARG A 50 -0.99 12.03 13.63
CA ARG A 50 -0.70 10.99 12.64
C ARG A 50 0.73 10.49 12.77
N ALA A 51 1.71 11.39 12.93
CA ALA A 51 3.11 11.02 13.07
C ALA A 51 3.36 10.20 14.34
N LEU A 52 2.83 10.64 15.49
CA LEU A 52 2.92 9.92 16.77
C LEU A 52 2.29 8.53 16.69
N LYS A 53 1.12 8.40 16.07
CA LYS A 53 0.48 7.09 15.85
C LYS A 53 1.36 6.18 14.99
N GLY A 54 2.00 6.72 13.96
CA GLY A 54 2.95 5.99 13.10
C GLY A 54 4.14 5.45 13.88
N ILE A 55 4.77 6.28 14.72
CA ILE A 55 5.91 5.88 15.57
C ILE A 55 5.48 4.76 16.52
N LYS A 56 4.33 4.90 17.20
CA LYS A 56 3.81 3.90 18.14
C LYS A 56 3.51 2.55 17.47
N LEU A 57 2.95 2.57 16.26
CA LEU A 57 2.70 1.34 15.51
C LEU A 57 4.02 0.70 15.06
N ASN A 58 5.00 1.51 14.65
CA ASN A 58 6.30 0.99 14.24
C ASN A 58 7.04 0.33 15.42
N SER A 59 7.09 0.99 16.59
CA SER A 59 7.73 0.43 17.79
C SER A 59 7.04 -0.85 18.26
N LYS A 60 5.70 -0.91 18.18
CA LYS A 60 4.96 -2.13 18.48
C LYS A 60 5.28 -3.25 17.49
N ASN A 61 5.33 -2.95 16.19
CA ASN A 61 5.67 -3.93 15.16
C ASN A 61 7.08 -4.49 15.36
N THR A 62 8.08 -3.65 15.60
CA THR A 62 9.46 -4.11 15.82
C THR A 62 9.57 -4.99 17.05
N TYR A 63 8.88 -4.63 18.14
CA TYR A 63 8.80 -5.45 19.34
C TYR A 63 8.15 -6.81 19.07
N LEU A 64 6.98 -6.84 18.40
CA LEU A 64 6.26 -8.08 18.10
C LEU A 64 7.04 -9.02 17.18
N LYS A 65 7.80 -8.47 16.22
CA LYS A 65 8.73 -9.23 15.39
C LYS A 65 9.85 -9.85 16.22
N LYS A 66 10.45 -9.08 17.12
CA LYS A 66 11.54 -9.56 18.00
C LYS A 66 11.13 -10.77 18.85
N ILE A 67 9.89 -10.79 19.34
CA ILE A 67 9.36 -11.88 20.17
C ILE A 67 8.70 -13.01 19.35
N GLY A 68 8.80 -12.98 18.02
CA GLY A 68 8.23 -14.01 17.14
C GLY A 68 6.70 -14.05 17.05
N LYS A 69 5.99 -13.07 17.63
CA LYS A 69 4.51 -13.01 17.61
C LYS A 69 3.94 -12.39 16.33
N LEU A 70 4.79 -11.87 15.45
CA LEU A 70 4.40 -11.33 14.15
C LEU A 70 5.33 -11.88 13.09
N LYS A 71 4.78 -12.54 12.05
CA LYS A 71 5.58 -12.99 10.91
C LYS A 71 6.18 -11.79 10.19
N ASP A 72 7.34 -11.97 9.56
CA ASP A 72 8.07 -10.86 8.93
C ASP A 72 7.25 -10.08 7.88
N ASN A 73 6.32 -10.78 7.23
CA ASN A 73 5.43 -10.26 6.20
C ASN A 73 4.09 -9.71 6.73
N GLU A 74 3.83 -9.81 8.03
CA GLU A 74 2.61 -9.32 8.65
C GLU A 74 2.85 -7.97 9.32
N LYS A 75 1.84 -7.10 9.28
CA LYS A 75 1.83 -5.82 9.98
C LYS A 75 0.77 -5.88 11.06
N PHE A 76 1.09 -5.42 12.26
CA PHE A 76 0.11 -5.27 13.32
C PHE A 76 -0.90 -4.19 12.93
N THR A 77 -2.11 -4.60 12.56
CA THR A 77 -3.27 -3.74 12.34
C THR A 77 -4.09 -3.71 13.62
N LYS A 78 -4.30 -2.52 14.19
CA LYS A 78 -5.14 -2.29 15.39
C LYS A 78 -6.24 -1.30 15.05
#